data_AF-A0A2T7UIV5-F1
#
_entry.id   AF-A0A2T7UIV5-F1
#
_cell.length_a   1.000
_cell.length_b   1.000
_cell.length_c   1.000
_cell.angle_alpha   90.00
_cell.angle_beta   90.00
_cell.angle_gamma   90.00
#
_symmetry.space_group_name_H-M   'P 1'
#
loop_
_entity.id
_entity.type
_entity.pdbx_description
1 polymer ?
#
loop_
_entity_poly.entity_id
_entity_poly.type
_entity_poly.pdbx_seq_one_letter_code
_entity_poly.pdbx_strand_id
1 'polypeptide(L)'
;MSLLTQSVEYLYAISGPLAFLAYFPQILTLLHNKDGAHSTSLLTWLMWVVSLGINTAYAGLINGDLYFLISSASGFAGSVLVFVIACYKRSRFAQAQSSI
;
A
#
# COMPACT_ATOMS: atom_id res chain seq x y z
N MET A 1 0.65 8.36 -31.23
CA MET A 1 -0.13 7.65 -30.21
C MET A 1 -1.62 7.80 -30.54
N SER A 2 -2.44 6.75 -30.35
CA SER A 2 -3.90 6.90 -30.50
C SER A 2 -4.49 7.64 -29.29
N LEU A 3 -5.62 8.35 -29.46
CA LEU A 3 -6.33 9.01 -28.34
C LEU A 3 -6.68 8.02 -27.22
N LEU A 4 -6.99 6.77 -27.58
CA LEU A 4 -7.26 5.70 -26.62
C LEU A 4 -6.03 5.41 -25.76
N THR A 5 -4.86 5.24 -26.38
CA THR A 5 -3.60 4.94 -25.67
C THR A 5 -3.25 6.04 -24.67
N GLN A 6 -3.35 7.30 -25.09
CA GLN A 6 -3.05 8.44 -24.22
C GLN A 6 -4.03 8.57 -23.04
N SER A 7 -5.31 8.27 -23.27
CA SER A 7 -6.30 8.25 -22.20
C SER A 7 -6.01 7.16 -21.15
N VAL A 8 -5.59 5.98 -21.60
CA VAL A 8 -5.21 4.87 -20.70
C VAL A 8 -3.98 5.24 -19.87
N GLU A 9 -2.97 5.88 -20.44
CA GLU A 9 -1.77 6.33 -19.72
C GLU A 9 -2.11 7.31 -18.59
N TYR A 10 -2.96 8.31 -18.85
CA TYR A 10 -3.38 9.25 -17.81
C TYR A 10 -4.22 8.60 -16.71
N LEU A 11 -5.18 7.74 -17.09
CA LEU A 11 -5.96 6.98 -16.11
C LEU A 11 -5.06 6.10 -15.24
N TYR A 12 -4.05 5.48 -15.86
CA TYR A 12 -3.08 4.66 -15.16
C TYR A 12 -2.24 5.48 -14.17
N ALA A 13 -1.77 6.65 -14.57
CA ALA A 13 -1.03 7.57 -13.70
C ALA A 13 -1.85 8.01 -12.47
N ILE A 14 -3.13 8.30 -12.66
CA ILE A 14 -4.04 8.78 -11.60
C ILE A 14 -4.53 7.62 -10.72
N SER A 15 -4.55 6.39 -11.23
CA SER A 15 -5.04 5.22 -10.50
C SER A 15 -4.26 4.97 -9.21
N GLY A 16 -2.94 5.16 -9.18
CA GLY A 16 -2.14 4.97 -7.97
C GLY A 16 -2.42 5.98 -6.87
N PRO A 17 -2.44 7.29 -7.14
CA PRO A 17 -2.89 8.29 -6.17
C PRO A 17 -4.31 8.03 -5.63
N LEU A 18 -5.24 7.63 -6.50
CA LEU A 18 -6.59 7.22 -6.06
C LEU A 18 -6.55 5.98 -5.16
N ALA A 19 -5.75 4.97 -5.51
CA ALA A 19 -5.53 3.81 -4.66
C ALA A 19 -4.89 4.19 -3.32
N PHE A 20 -3.98 5.17 -3.31
CA PHE A 20 -3.39 5.70 -2.08
C PHE A 20 -4.45 6.27 -1.14
N LEU A 21 -5.34 7.12 -1.67
CA LEU A 21 -6.48 7.64 -0.92
C LEU A 21 -7.42 6.52 -0.44
N ALA A 22 -7.58 5.47 -1.23
CA ALA A 22 -8.39 4.31 -0.86
C ALA A 22 -7.78 3.48 0.30
N TYR A 23 -6.50 3.64 0.64
CA TYR A 23 -5.93 3.07 1.87
C TYR A 23 -6.31 3.85 3.13
N PHE A 24 -6.77 5.11 3.00
CA PHE A 24 -7.10 5.93 4.17
C PHE A 24 -8.20 5.31 5.06
N PRO A 25 -9.34 4.81 4.52
CA PRO A 25 -10.31 4.08 5.32
C PRO A 25 -9.72 2.84 6.01
N GLN A 26 -8.84 2.09 5.34
CA GLN A 26 -8.17 0.92 5.91
C GLN A 26 -7.26 1.30 7.08
N ILE A 27 -6.51 2.40 6.94
CA ILE A 27 -5.66 2.96 7.99
C ILE A 27 -6.52 3.41 9.17
N LEU A 28 -7.62 4.14 8.93
CA LEU A 28 -8.54 4.56 10.00
C LEU A 28 -9.15 3.37 10.73
N THR A 29 -9.58 2.33 10.00
CA THR A 29 -10.08 1.09 10.60
C THR A 29 -9.01 0.45 11.48
N LEU A 30 -7.78 0.33 10.98
CA LEU A 30 -6.67 -0.21 11.76
C LEU A 30 -6.41 0.61 13.01
N LEU A 31 -6.38 1.95 12.93
CA LEU A 31 -6.12 2.84 14.07
C LEU A 31 -7.21 2.75 15.14
N HIS A 32 -8.48 2.65 14.75
CA HIS A 32 -9.60 2.54 15.70
C HIS A 32 -9.84 1.12 16.23
N ASN A 33 -9.32 0.09 15.56
CA ASN A 33 -9.57 -1.28 15.98
C ASN A 33 -8.89 -1.62 17.32
N LYS A 34 -9.63 -2.24 18.25
CA LYS A 34 -9.12 -2.64 19.57
C LYS A 34 -8.54 -4.06 19.58
N ASP A 35 -8.72 -4.82 18.51
CA ASP A 35 -8.30 -6.23 18.36
C ASP A 35 -6.80 -6.42 18.06
N GLY A 36 -5.94 -5.42 18.23
CA GLY A 36 -4.52 -5.52 17.89
C GLY A 36 -4.23 -5.78 16.40
N ALA A 37 -5.16 -5.46 15.49
CA ALA A 37 -5.10 -5.74 14.07
C ALA A 37 -5.10 -7.25 13.72
N HIS A 38 -5.76 -8.09 14.52
CA HIS A 38 -5.90 -9.53 14.22
C HIS A 38 -6.82 -9.83 13.04
N SER A 39 -7.82 -8.98 12.79
CA SER A 39 -8.67 -9.02 11.59
C SER A 39 -7.92 -8.73 10.27
N THR A 40 -6.68 -8.23 10.34
CA THR A 40 -5.86 -7.90 9.17
C THR A 40 -4.75 -8.93 8.95
N SER A 41 -4.72 -9.53 7.76
CA SER A 41 -3.67 -10.50 7.37
C SER A 41 -2.35 -9.79 7.06
N LEU A 42 -1.35 -9.95 7.94
CA LEU A 42 -0.01 -9.40 7.71
C LEU A 42 0.66 -9.98 6.46
N LEU A 43 0.44 -11.26 6.17
CA LEU A 43 1.01 -11.91 4.99
C LEU A 43 0.50 -11.27 3.70
N THR A 44 -0.80 -10.96 3.64
CA THR A 44 -1.40 -10.29 2.48
C THR A 44 -0.78 -8.92 2.26
N TRP A 45 -0.64 -8.11 3.30
CA TRP A 45 -0.05 -6.79 3.18
C TRP A 45 1.45 -6.84 2.87
N LEU A 46 2.17 -7.82 3.41
CA LEU A 46 3.58 -8.06 3.05
C LEU A 46 3.73 -8.38 1.57
N MET A 47 2.86 -9.25 1.01
CA MET A 47 2.86 -9.57 -0.41
C MET A 47 2.61 -8.34 -1.28
N TRP A 48 1.70 -7.45 -0.87
CA TRP A 48 1.46 -6.18 -1.57
C TRP A 48 2.68 -5.26 -1.52
N VAL A 49 3.32 -5.13 -0.35
CA VAL A 49 4.56 -4.35 -0.20
C VAL A 49 5.65 -4.87 -1.12
N VAL A 50 5.90 -6.18 -1.13
CA VAL A 50 6.94 -6.79 -1.99
C VAL A 50 6.61 -6.60 -3.47
N SER A 51 5.38 -6.90 -3.88
CA SER A 51 4.94 -6.80 -5.27
C SER A 51 5.03 -5.36 -5.81
N LEU A 52 4.49 -4.40 -5.06
CA LEU A 52 4.51 -2.99 -5.46
C LEU A 52 5.92 -2.41 -5.35
N GLY A 53 6.74 -2.85 -4.41
CA GLY A 53 8.16 -2.48 -4.32
C GLY A 53 8.95 -2.92 -5.55
N ILE A 54 8.73 -4.17 -6.01
CA ILE A 54 9.33 -4.67 -7.26
C ILE A 54 8.84 -3.85 -8.45
N ASN A 55 7.54 -3.57 -8.55
CA ASN A 55 6.99 -2.77 -9.65
C ASN A 55 7.54 -1.34 -9.67
N THR A 56 7.65 -0.69 -8.51
CA THR A 56 8.24 0.65 -8.38
C THR A 56 9.70 0.66 -8.77
N ALA A 57 10.49 -0.32 -8.30
CA ALA A 57 11.89 -0.45 -8.69
C ALA A 57 12.03 -0.71 -10.19
N TYR A 58 11.22 -1.59 -10.75
CA TYR A 58 11.20 -1.87 -12.19
C TYR A 58 10.84 -0.63 -13.02
N ALA A 59 9.78 0.09 -12.63
CA ALA A 59 9.33 1.29 -13.31
C ALA A 59 10.41 2.39 -13.32
N GLY A 60 11.05 2.62 -12.17
CA GLY A 60 12.03 3.68 -12.00
C GLY A 60 13.44 3.36 -12.51
N LEU A 61 13.89 2.11 -12.40
CA LEU A 61 15.27 1.72 -12.71
C LEU A 61 15.43 1.06 -14.07
N ILE A 62 14.38 0.42 -14.60
CA ILE A 62 14.46 -0.39 -15.82
C ILE A 62 13.60 0.22 -16.94
N ASN A 63 12.31 0.44 -16.68
CA ASN A 63 11.38 0.86 -17.73
C ASN A 63 11.47 2.36 -18.06
N GLY A 64 11.79 3.20 -17.07
CA GLY A 64 11.79 4.66 -17.22
C GLY A 64 10.39 5.26 -17.39
N ASP A 65 9.33 4.51 -17.07
CA ASP A 65 7.94 4.93 -17.22
C ASP A 65 7.48 5.70 -15.97
N LEU A 66 7.41 7.02 -16.10
CA LEU A 66 7.02 7.92 -15.02
C LEU A 66 5.59 7.69 -14.54
N TYR A 67 4.65 7.36 -15.42
CA TYR A 67 3.25 7.14 -15.04
C TYR A 67 3.10 5.84 -14.26
N PHE A 68 3.78 4.78 -14.69
CA PHE A 68 3.83 3.53 -13.93
C PHE A 68 4.56 3.70 -12.62
N LEU A 69 5.64 4.49 -12.58
CA LEU A 69 6.38 4.78 -11.37
C LEU A 69 5.49 5.49 -10.34
N ILE A 70 4.80 6.57 -10.72
CA ILE A 70 3.89 7.30 -9.82
C ILE A 70 2.79 6.36 -9.31
N SER A 71 2.21 5.56 -10.20
CA SER A 71 1.10 4.69 -9.85
C SER A 71 1.52 3.61 -8.84
N SER A 72 2.59 2.87 -9.17
CA SER A 72 3.13 1.80 -8.32
C SER A 72 3.70 2.35 -7.00
N ALA A 73 4.40 3.48 -7.01
CA ALA A 73 4.97 4.09 -5.80
C ALA A 73 3.89 4.55 -4.83
N SER A 74 2.77 5.08 -5.34
CA SER A 74 1.62 5.46 -4.52
C SER A 74 0.99 4.24 -3.84
N GLY A 75 0.80 3.15 -4.60
CA GLY A 75 0.36 1.88 -4.05
C GLY A 75 1.33 1.33 -2.99
N PHE A 76 2.63 1.36 -3.30
CA PHE A 76 3.69 0.89 -2.42
C PHE A 76 3.67 1.64 -1.09
N ALA A 77 3.64 2.98 -1.11
CA ALA A 77 3.57 3.80 0.09
C ALA A 77 2.34 3.45 0.96
N GLY A 78 1.17 3.32 0.34
CA GLY A 78 -0.06 2.96 1.05
C GLY A 78 -0.01 1.57 1.67
N SER A 79 0.46 0.57 0.93
CA SER A 79 0.61 -0.80 1.45
C SER A 79 1.64 -0.90 2.58
N VAL A 80 2.75 -0.16 2.50
CA VAL A 80 3.76 -0.06 3.57
C VAL A 80 3.15 0.54 4.83
N LEU A 81 2.40 1.65 4.71
CA LEU A 81 1.74 2.27 5.86
C LEU A 81 0.79 1.30 6.56
N VAL A 82 -0.06 0.62 5.80
CA VAL A 82 -1.00 -0.35 6.35
C VAL A 82 -0.27 -1.51 7.04
N PHE A 83 0.76 -2.07 6.40
CA PHE A 83 1.56 -3.16 6.96
C PHE A 83 2.25 -2.74 8.26
N VAL A 84 2.92 -1.58 8.28
CA VAL A 84 3.64 -1.07 9.45
C VAL A 84 2.69 -0.80 10.61
N ILE A 85 1.53 -0.16 10.36
CA ILE A 85 0.53 0.10 11.39
C ILE A 85 -0.01 -1.22 11.96
N ALA A 86 -0.33 -2.19 11.11
CA ALA A 86 -0.82 -3.49 11.55
C ALA A 86 0.23 -4.24 12.41
N CYS A 87 1.50 -4.23 12.00
CA CYS A 87 2.61 -4.79 12.78
C CYS A 87 2.75 -4.08 14.14
N TYR A 88 2.78 -2.74 14.15
CA TYR A 88 2.89 -1.95 15.39
C TYR A 88 1.75 -2.26 16.36
N LYS A 89 0.50 -2.32 15.89
CA LYS A 89 -0.65 -2.64 16.75
C LYS A 89 -0.57 -4.06 17.29
N ARG A 90 -0.17 -5.04 16.48
CA ARG A 90 -0.04 -6.43 16.91
C ARG A 90 1.06 -6.59 17.97
N SER A 91 2.20 -5.95 17.78
CA SER A 91 3.30 -5.95 18.77
C SER A 91 2.88 -5.29 20.07
N ARG A 92 2.20 -4.13 20.01
CA ARG A 92 1.72 -3.43 21.21
C ARG A 92 0.66 -4.23 21.97
N PHE A 93 -0.22 -4.92 21.25
CA PHE A 93 -1.24 -5.79 21.86
C PHE A 93 -0.61 -7.00 22.57
N ALA A 94 0.38 -7.64 21.94
CA ALA A 94 1.13 -8.74 22.56
C ALA A 94 1.86 -8.30 23.84
N GLN A 95 2.49 -7.13 23.86
CA GLN A 95 3.16 -6.57 25.05
C GLN A 95 2.17 -6.24 26.19
N ALA A 96 0.99 -5.74 25.84
CA ALA A 96 -0.05 -5.46 26.83
C ALA A 96 -0.57 -6.76 27.48
N GLN A 97 -0.67 -7.86 26.73
CA GLN A 97 -1.07 -9.16 27.28
C GLN A 97 -0.01 -9.80 28.16
N SER A 98 1.29 -9.61 27.89
CA SER A 98 2.37 -10.20 28.70
C SER A 98 2.63 -9.47 30.02
N SER A 99 1.98 -8.32 30.26
CA SER A 99 2.15 -7.50 31.47
C SER A 99 1.01 -7.70 32.50
N ILE A 100 0.07 -8.61 32.20
CA ILE A 100 -1.07 -9.00 33.04
C ILE A 100 -0.80 -10.42 33.55
#